data_AF-X1E5I0-F1
#
_entry.id   AF-X1E5I0-F1
#
_cell.length_a   1.000
_cell.length_b   1.000
_cell.length_c   1.000
_cell.angle_alpha   90.00
_cell.angle_beta   90.00
_cell.angle_gamma   90.00
#
_symmetry.space_group_name_H-M   'P 1'
#
loop_
_entity.id
_entity.type
_entity.pdbx_description
1 polymer ?
#
loop_
_entity_poly.entity_id
_entity_poly.type
_entity_poly.pdbx_seq_one_letter_code
_entity_poly.pdbx_strand_id
1 'polypeptide(L)' 'ESFFGHFKDECSYKECKTFEELVTAIDKYMDYYNNYRCQWDLKKMTPIQYGNHLNCIAE' A
#
# COMPACT_ATOMS: atom_id res chain seq x y z
N GLU A 1 5.90 4.36 -8.28
CA GLU A 1 4.66 3.57 -8.06
C GLU A 1 3.72 4.33 -7.11
N SER A 2 2.43 4.52 -7.41
CA SER A 2 1.51 5.29 -6.53
C SER A 2 0.44 4.41 -5.90
N PHE A 3 0.09 4.67 -4.63
CA PHE A 3 -0.93 3.91 -3.90
C PHE A 3 -2.24 3.82 -4.69
N PHE A 4 -2.80 4.95 -5.12
CA PHE A 4 -4.09 4.98 -5.82
C PHE A 4 -4.05 4.37 -7.22
N GLY A 5 -2.89 4.37 -7.90
CA GLY A 5 -2.73 3.66 -9.16
C GLY A 5 -2.88 2.16 -8.94
N HIS A 6 -2.07 1.60 -8.05
CA HIS A 6 -2.11 0.17 -7.75
C HIS A 6 -3.43 -0.27 -7.12
N PHE A 7 -4.00 0.52 -6.21
CA PHE A 7 -5.31 0.24 -5.64
C PHE A 7 -6.39 0.10 -6.70
N LYS A 8 -6.39 0.96 -7.72
CA LYS A 8 -7.41 0.91 -8.78
C LYS A 8 -7.25 -0.28 -9.73
N ASP A 9 -6.02 -0.75 -9.91
CA ASP A 9 -5.70 -1.87 -10.81
C ASP A 9 -5.82 -3.23 -10.12
N GLU A 10 -5.51 -3.29 -8.82
CA GLU A 10 -5.36 -4.54 -8.06
C GLU A 10 -6.54 -4.81 -7.10
N CYS A 11 -7.33 -3.79 -6.74
CA CYS A 11 -8.50 -3.95 -5.86
C CYS A 11 -9.81 -3.91 -6.65
N SER A 12 -10.70 -4.87 -6.38
CA SER A 12 -12.07 -4.88 -6.93
C SER A 12 -13.01 -3.87 -6.25
N TYR A 13 -12.58 -2.63 -6.02
CA TYR A 13 -13.36 -1.60 -5.33
C TYR A 13 -14.69 -1.27 -6.03
N LYS A 14 -14.80 -1.58 -7.33
CA LYS A 14 -16.04 -1.41 -8.12
C LYS A 14 -17.13 -2.43 -7.75
N GLU A 15 -16.78 -3.53 -7.08
CA GLU A 15 -17.73 -4.54 -6.64
C GLU A 15 -18.35 -4.22 -5.27
N CYS A 16 -17.79 -3.24 -4.55
CA CYS A 16 -18.34 -2.75 -3.29
C CYS A 16 -19.72 -2.12 -3.49
N LYS A 17 -20.70 -2.56 -2.71
CA LYS A 17 -22.10 -2.11 -2.75
C LYS A 17 -22.41 -1.09 -1.66
N THR A 18 -21.61 -1.06 -0.60
CA THR A 18 -21.74 -0.12 0.51
C THR A 18 -20.47 0.68 0.73
N PHE A 19 -20.61 1.80 1.44
CA PHE A 19 -19.48 2.61 1.83
C PHE A 19 -18.56 1.85 2.79
N GLU A 20 -19.13 1.06 3.71
CA GLU A 20 -18.38 0.25 4.66
C GLU A 20 -17.53 -0.83 3.96
N GLU A 21 -18.06 -1.45 2.91
CA GLU A 21 -17.31 -2.41 2.09
C GLU A 21 -16.12 -1.73 1.38
N LEU A 22 -16.33 -0.52 0.86
CA LEU A 22 -15.26 0.26 0.23
C LEU A 22 -14.18 0.66 1.23
N VAL A 23 -14.55 1.14 2.42
CA VAL A 23 -13.61 1.45 3.51
C VAL A 23 -12.80 0.20 3.88
N THR A 24 -13.47 -0.93 4.06
CA THR A 24 -12.82 -2.21 4.39
C THR A 24 -11.83 -2.65 3.29
N ALA A 25 -12.18 -2.45 2.02
CA ALA A 25 -11.30 -2.76 0.90
C ALA A 25 -10.06 -1.86 0.88
N ILE A 26 -10.24 -0.56 1.14
CA ILE A 26 -9.14 0.41 1.25
C ILE A 26 -8.22 0.04 2.41
N ASP A 27 -8.76 -0.26 3.59
CA ASP A 27 -7.97 -0.59 4.78
C ASP A 27 -7.12 -1.85 4.56
N LYS A 28 -7.73 -2.91 4.00
CA LYS A 28 -7.02 -4.15 3.65
C LYS A 28 -5.91 -3.89 2.63
N TYR A 29 -6.19 -3.09 1.62
CA TYR A 29 -5.20 -2.78 0.59
C TYR A 29 -4.08 -1.87 1.13
N MET A 30 -4.38 -0.98 2.06
CA MET A 30 -3.39 -0.13 2.73
C MET A 30 -2.40 -0.95 3.55
N ASP A 31 -2.89 -1.94 4.29
CA ASP A 31 -2.03 -2.88 5.01
C ASP A 31 -1.14 -3.67 4.03
N TYR A 32 -1.74 -4.25 2.98
CA TYR A 32 -0.99 -4.93 1.92
C TYR A 32 0.12 -4.05 1.31
N TYR A 33 -0.25 -2.84 0.90
CA TYR A 33 0.65 -1.90 0.24
C TYR A 33 1.83 -1.50 1.12
N ASN A 34 1.58 -1.23 2.41
CA ASN A 34 2.60 -0.74 3.34
C ASN A 34 3.51 -1.84 3.88
N ASN A 35 2.97 -3.04 4.11
CA ASN A 35 3.69 -4.12 4.81
C ASN A 35 4.23 -5.20 3.88
N TYR A 36 3.65 -5.39 2.69
CA TYR A 36 3.93 -6.57 1.86
C TYR A 36 4.29 -6.26 0.40
N ARG A 37 3.85 -5.11 -0.14
CA ARG A 37 4.12 -4.75 -1.53
C ARG A 37 5.50 -4.08 -1.69
N CYS A 38 6.49 -4.83 -2.16
CA CYS A 38 7.80 -4.29 -2.51
C CYS A 38 7.72 -3.36 -3.73
N GLN A 39 8.44 -2.25 -3.70
CA GLN A 39 8.43 -1.26 -4.78
C GLN A 39 9.80 -1.09 -5.40
N TRP A 40 9.87 -1.02 -6.73
CA TRP A 40 11.13 -0.83 -7.45
C TRP A 40 11.83 0.47 -7.05
N ASP A 41 11.07 1.56 -6.93
CA ASP A 41 11.57 2.87 -6.53
C ASP A 41 12.10 2.90 -5.09
N LEU A 42 11.66 1.95 -4.25
CA LEU A 42 12.07 1.81 -2.85
C LEU A 42 13.16 0.76 -2.64
N LYS A 43 14.03 0.56 -3.64
CA LYS A 43 15.08 -0.49 -3.61
C LYS A 43 14.51 -1.89 -3.34
N LYS A 44 13.30 -2.17 -3.84
CA LYS A 44 12.54 -3.41 -3.61
C LYS A 44 12.14 -3.65 -2.15
N MET A 45 12.07 -2.60 -1.34
CA MET A 45 11.51 -2.64 0.01
C MET A 45 10.02 -2.29 -0.02
N THR A 46 9.31 -2.67 1.03
CA THR A 46 7.97 -2.13 1.30
C THR A 46 8.07 -0.70 1.84
N PRO A 47 7.01 0.12 1.78
CA PRO A 47 7.00 1.46 2.34
C PRO A 47 7.48 1.53 3.80
N ILE A 48 7.03 0.60 4.65
CA ILE A 48 7.45 0.56 6.06
C ILE A 48 8.93 0.19 6.19
N GLN A 49 9.40 -0.82 5.46
CA GLN A 49 10.81 -1.21 5.46
C GLN A 49 11.71 -0.05 5.02
N TYR A 50 11.31 0.65 3.96
CA TYR A 50 12.04 1.79 3.44
C TYR A 50 12.07 2.96 4.44
N GLY A 51 10.93 3.26 5.09
CA GLY A 51 10.87 4.27 6.16
C GLY A 51 11.81 3.95 7.32
N ASN A 52 11.82 2.70 7.79
CA ASN A 52 12.75 2.26 8.84
C ASN A 52 14.21 2.34 8.38
N HIS A 53 14.51 1.95 7.13
CA HIS A 53 15.85 2.08 6.57
C HIS A 53 16.33 3.54 6.54
N LEU A 54 15.46 4.48 6.14
CA LEU A 54 15.76 5.91 6.15
C LEU A 54 15.99 6.45 7.57
N ASN A 55 15.25 5.98 8.56
CA ASN A 55 15.45 6.38 9.95
C ASN A 55 16.80 5.89 10.47
N CYS A 56 17.19 4.64 10.19
CA CYS A 56 18.47 4.10 10.66
C CYS A 56 19.70 4.74 10.01
N ILE A 57 19.59 5.35 8.82
CA ILE A 57 20.71 6.07 8.18
C ILE A 57 20.78 7.55 8.61
N ALA A 58 19.74 8.06 9.26
CA ALA A 58 19.69 9.42 9.77
C ALA A 58 20.28 9.54 11.20
N GLU A 59 20.55 8.40 11.84
CA GLU A 59 21.31 8.25 13.09
C GLU A 59 22.81 8.13 12.82
#